data_AF-A0A355FVZ5-F1
#
_entry.id   AF-A0A355FVZ5-F1
#
_cell.length_a   1.000
_cell.length_b   1.000
_cell.length_c   1.000
_cell.angle_alpha   90.00
_cell.angle_beta   90.00
_cell.angle_gamma   90.00
#
_symmetry.space_group_name_H-M   'P 1'
#
loop_
_entity.id
_entity.type
_entity.pdbx_description
1 polymer ?
#
loop_
_entity_poly.entity_id
_entity_poly.type
_entity_poly.pdbx_seq_one_letter_code
_entity_poly.pdbx_strand_id
1 'polypeptide(L)'
;ELDESKELLANWFPKRLKQCTYTYDFGDSWDHTVLFEKSIPAEKKKYPVCLAGENLCPPEDCGGAGGYDHLLKTINNPKAAEYEELVDWMGLEDGEKYDPTAFHLAEIGFANSKSELKVYLKYRE
;
A
#
# COMPACT_ATOMS: atom_id res chain seq x y z
N GLU A 1 -11.27 22.92 -0.16
CA GLU A 1 -10.80 21.56 0.13
C GLU A 1 -11.88 20.80 0.89
N LEU A 2 -12.00 19.50 0.69
CA LEU A 2 -12.93 18.65 1.44
C LEU A 2 -12.19 18.01 2.60
N ASP A 3 -12.87 17.81 3.72
CA ASP A 3 -12.30 17.21 4.92
C ASP A 3 -12.52 15.69 4.90
N GLU A 4 -11.46 14.93 4.67
CA GLU A 4 -11.51 13.46 4.59
C GLU A 4 -12.03 12.79 5.87
N SER A 5 -11.95 13.46 7.03
CA SER A 5 -12.51 12.93 8.28
C SER A 5 -14.03 13.08 8.37
N LYS A 6 -14.63 13.87 7.48
CA LYS A 6 -16.08 14.16 7.45
C LYS A 6 -16.74 13.57 6.21
N GLU A 7 -16.01 13.43 5.12
CA GLU A 7 -16.51 12.84 3.90
C GLU A 7 -16.70 11.32 4.04
N LEU A 8 -17.82 10.82 3.51
CA LEU A 8 -18.12 9.40 3.47
C LEU A 8 -17.92 8.87 2.06
N LEU A 9 -17.31 7.70 1.91
CA LEU A 9 -17.18 7.03 0.61
C LEU A 9 -18.53 6.90 -0.12
N ALA A 10 -19.63 6.70 0.62
CA ALA A 10 -20.98 6.59 0.06
C ALA A 10 -21.53 7.89 -0.57
N ASN A 11 -20.95 9.05 -0.26
CA ASN A 11 -21.28 10.31 -0.94
C ASN A 11 -20.74 10.35 -2.38
N TRP A 12 -19.69 9.56 -2.64
CA TRP A 12 -18.90 9.58 -3.87
C TRP A 12 -19.14 8.32 -4.71
N PHE A 13 -18.99 7.14 -4.13
CA PHE A 13 -19.13 5.87 -4.82
C PHE A 13 -20.50 5.21 -4.57
N PRO A 14 -21.08 4.51 -5.58
CA PRO A 14 -20.71 4.54 -7.00
C PRO A 14 -21.33 5.71 -7.78
N LYS A 15 -22.15 6.54 -7.13
CA LYS A 15 -23.07 7.45 -7.84
C LYS A 15 -22.37 8.58 -8.59
N ARG A 16 -21.31 9.13 -8.01
CA ARG A 16 -20.56 10.27 -8.58
C ARG A 16 -19.25 9.81 -9.21
N LEU A 17 -18.60 8.84 -8.59
CA LEU A 17 -17.32 8.30 -9.02
C LEU A 17 -17.43 6.78 -9.15
N LYS A 18 -16.80 6.24 -10.19
CA LYS A 18 -16.50 4.81 -10.30
C LYS A 18 -15.08 4.50 -9.81
N GLN A 19 -14.16 5.47 -9.95
CA GLN A 19 -12.75 5.32 -9.63
C GLN A 19 -12.20 6.65 -9.10
N CYS A 20 -11.20 6.61 -8.23
CA CYS A 20 -10.34 7.74 -7.89
C CYS A 20 -8.87 7.32 -7.77
N THR A 21 -7.97 8.29 -7.70
CA THR A 21 -6.56 8.09 -7.37
C THR A 21 -6.32 8.52 -5.92
N TYR A 22 -5.56 7.71 -5.18
CA TYR A 22 -5.05 8.02 -3.84
C TYR A 22 -3.53 8.06 -3.92
N THR A 23 -2.95 9.26 -3.79
CA THR A 23 -1.50 9.43 -3.74
C THR A 23 -1.04 9.32 -2.30
N TYR A 24 -0.22 8.31 -2.01
CA TYR A 24 0.46 8.11 -0.74
C TYR A 24 1.91 8.57 -0.85
N ASP A 25 2.44 9.12 0.25
CA ASP A 25 3.78 9.68 0.36
C ASP A 25 4.12 10.69 -0.75
N PHE A 26 4.06 11.99 -0.44
CA PHE A 26 4.38 13.02 -1.44
C PHE A 26 5.87 13.12 -1.79
N GLY A 27 6.76 12.40 -1.10
CA GLY A 27 8.14 12.19 -1.51
C GLY A 27 8.21 11.23 -2.70
N ASP A 28 7.74 9.99 -2.49
CA ASP A 28 7.83 8.91 -3.47
C ASP A 28 6.69 8.90 -4.52
N SER A 29 5.59 9.59 -4.23
CA SER A 29 4.40 9.74 -5.08
C SER A 29 3.76 8.41 -5.51
N TRP A 30 3.38 7.58 -4.53
CA TRP A 30 2.69 6.32 -4.77
C TRP A 30 1.22 6.55 -5.15
N ASP A 31 0.93 6.50 -6.45
CA ASP A 31 -0.44 6.63 -6.96
C ASP A 31 -1.20 5.29 -6.95
N HIS A 32 -2.14 5.14 -6.03
CA HIS A 32 -3.05 4.00 -5.98
C HIS A 32 -4.36 4.30 -6.71
N THR A 33 -4.77 3.40 -7.61
CA THR A 33 -6.12 3.44 -8.18
C THR A 33 -7.11 2.75 -7.25
N VAL A 34 -8.12 3.49 -6.77
CA VAL A 34 -9.24 2.96 -5.98
C VAL A 34 -10.46 2.84 -6.88
N LEU A 35 -10.82 1.61 -7.23
CA LEU A 35 -11.95 1.29 -8.11
C LEU A 35 -13.13 0.72 -7.31
N PHE A 36 -14.32 1.31 -7.46
CA PHE A 36 -15.54 0.68 -6.97
C PHE A 36 -16.01 -0.39 -7.96
N GLU A 37 -16.00 -1.64 -7.53
CA GLU A 37 -16.47 -2.76 -8.34
C GLU A 37 -17.97 -3.03 -8.15
N LYS A 38 -18.42 -3.14 -6.89
CA LYS A 38 -19.80 -3.48 -6.55
C LYS A 38 -20.14 -3.18 -5.10
N SER A 39 -21.44 -3.04 -4.82
CA SER A 39 -22.02 -3.11 -3.48
C SER A 39 -22.62 -4.49 -3.24
N ILE A 40 -22.34 -5.09 -2.10
CA ILE A 40 -22.93 -6.36 -1.66
C ILE A 40 -23.64 -6.18 -0.32
N PRO A 41 -24.64 -7.02 0.01
CA PRO A 41 -25.25 -7.02 1.34
C PRO A 41 -24.20 -7.23 2.43
N ALA A 42 -24.30 -6.45 3.51
CA ALA A 42 -23.37 -6.57 4.63
C ALA A 42 -23.60 -7.87 5.41
N GLU A 43 -22.56 -8.67 5.57
CA GLU A 43 -22.56 -9.84 6.45
C GLU A 43 -22.22 -9.47 7.90
N LYS A 44 -22.59 -10.35 8.84
CA LYS A 44 -22.23 -10.23 10.27
C LYS A 44 -20.76 -10.62 10.51
N LYS A 45 -19.84 -9.79 10.04
CA LYS A 45 -18.38 -9.90 10.25
C LYS A 45 -17.76 -8.55 10.56
N LYS A 46 -16.52 -8.55 11.03
CA LYS A 46 -15.73 -7.33 11.25
C LYS A 46 -15.15 -6.86 9.92
N TYR A 47 -15.28 -5.58 9.62
CA TYR A 47 -14.70 -4.92 8.42
C TYR A 47 -13.62 -3.92 8.83
N PRO A 48 -12.70 -3.55 7.91
CA PRO A 48 -12.53 -4.07 6.54
C PRO A 48 -11.98 -5.51 6.50
N VAL A 49 -12.08 -6.15 5.33
CA VAL A 49 -11.56 -7.51 5.06
C VAL A 49 -10.87 -7.50 3.71
N CYS A 50 -9.66 -8.06 3.65
CA CYS A 50 -8.97 -8.34 2.40
C CYS A 50 -9.48 -9.67 1.85
N LEU A 51 -9.95 -9.68 0.60
CA LEU A 51 -10.48 -10.90 -0.03
C LEU A 51 -9.44 -11.59 -0.91
N ALA A 52 -8.53 -10.82 -1.49
CA ALA A 52 -7.48 -11.27 -2.38
C ALA A 52 -6.44 -10.15 -2.55
N GLY A 53 -5.28 -10.51 -3.09
CA GLY A 53 -4.22 -9.60 -3.48
C GLY A 53 -3.17 -10.36 -4.27
N GLU A 54 -2.24 -9.62 -4.85
CA GLU A 54 -1.13 -10.15 -5.62
C GLU A 54 0.10 -9.25 -5.42
N ASN A 55 1.27 -9.87 -5.49
CA ASN A 55 2.57 -9.24 -5.30
C ASN A 55 2.79 -8.68 -3.88
N LEU A 56 4.07 -8.46 -3.57
CA LEU A 56 4.50 -7.82 -2.34
C LEU A 56 4.41 -6.30 -2.50
N CYS A 57 4.08 -5.60 -1.41
CA CYS A 57 4.13 -4.14 -1.42
C CYS A 57 5.58 -3.66 -1.58
N PRO A 58 5.85 -2.64 -2.41
CA PRO A 58 7.15 -1.99 -2.43
C PRO A 58 7.58 -1.56 -1.03
N PRO A 59 8.88 -1.64 -0.69
CA PRO A 59 9.38 -1.09 0.57
C PRO A 59 9.12 0.41 0.66
N GLU A 60 8.85 0.89 1.87
CA GLU A 60 8.77 2.34 2.14
C GLU A 60 10.08 3.04 1.78
N ASP A 61 9.99 4.30 1.39
CA ASP A 61 11.14 5.16 1.05
C ASP A 61 12.08 4.60 -0.04
N CYS A 62 11.59 3.70 -0.90
CA CYS A 62 12.43 3.11 -1.97
C CYS A 62 12.56 4.01 -3.21
N GLY A 63 11.98 5.21 -3.22
CA GLY A 63 12.08 6.18 -4.31
C GLY A 63 10.96 6.04 -5.34
N GLY A 64 9.76 5.67 -4.87
CA GLY A 64 8.58 5.54 -5.73
C GLY A 64 8.69 4.38 -6.72
N ALA A 65 7.80 4.38 -7.73
CA ALA A 65 7.75 3.30 -8.72
C ALA A 65 9.08 3.11 -9.48
N GLY A 66 9.79 4.21 -9.79
CA GLY A 66 11.08 4.16 -10.47
C GLY A 66 12.20 3.60 -9.59
N GLY A 67 12.22 3.97 -8.31
CA GLY A 67 13.17 3.45 -7.34
C GLY A 67 12.95 1.96 -7.05
N TYR A 68 11.71 1.52 -6.91
CA TYR A 68 11.38 0.10 -6.79
C TYR A 68 11.82 -0.71 -8.02
N ASP A 69 11.58 -0.20 -9.22
CA ASP A 69 12.04 -0.82 -10.47
C ASP A 69 13.57 -0.95 -10.53
N HIS A 70 14.29 0.06 -10.04
CA HIS A 70 15.75 0.02 -9.94
C HIS A 70 16.19 -1.03 -8.91
N LEU A 71 15.59 -1.01 -7.71
CA LEU A 71 15.85 -1.97 -6.64
C LEU A 71 15.72 -3.40 -7.15
N LEU A 72 14.59 -3.76 -7.77
CA LEU A 72 14.36 -5.11 -8.31
C LEU A 72 15.41 -5.53 -9.34
N LYS A 73 15.86 -4.62 -10.21
CA LYS A 73 16.91 -4.93 -11.20
C LYS A 73 18.26 -5.13 -10.54
N THR A 74 18.58 -4.33 -9.53
CA THR A 74 19.86 -4.35 -8.86
C THR A 74 20.02 -5.58 -7.97
N ILE A 75 19.04 -5.89 -7.11
CA ILE A 75 19.13 -7.06 -6.20
C ILE A 75 19.06 -8.41 -6.93
N ASN A 76 18.62 -8.43 -8.19
CA ASN A 76 18.67 -9.61 -9.05
C ASN A 76 19.96 -9.73 -9.88
N ASN A 77 20.90 -8.80 -9.71
CA ASN A 77 22.17 -8.78 -10.43
C ASN A 77 23.36 -8.59 -9.47
N PRO A 78 23.98 -9.68 -8.98
CA PRO A 78 25.15 -9.62 -8.09
C PRO A 78 26.38 -8.89 -8.64
N LYS A 79 26.39 -8.51 -9.92
CA LYS A 79 27.46 -7.73 -10.55
C LYS A 79 27.16 -6.24 -10.63
N ALA A 80 25.96 -5.80 -10.23
CA ALA A 80 25.62 -4.40 -10.18
C ALA A 80 26.49 -3.69 -9.14
N ALA A 81 26.90 -2.46 -9.43
CA ALA A 81 27.78 -1.69 -8.54
C ALA A 81 27.13 -1.43 -7.17
N GLU A 82 25.80 -1.29 -7.13
CA GLU A 82 25.00 -0.98 -5.94
C GLU A 82 24.41 -2.26 -5.29
N TYR A 83 24.80 -3.46 -5.74
CA TYR A 83 24.20 -4.71 -5.25
C TYR A 83 24.35 -4.88 -3.74
N GLU A 84 25.57 -4.78 -3.22
CA GLU A 84 25.85 -5.00 -1.79
C GLU A 84 25.13 -3.97 -0.91
N GLU A 85 25.09 -2.71 -1.35
CA GLU A 85 24.41 -1.62 -0.64
C GLU A 85 22.89 -1.85 -0.56
N LEU A 86 22.24 -2.21 -1.68
CA LEU A 86 20.79 -2.40 -1.70
C LEU A 86 20.36 -3.71 -1.03
N VAL A 87 21.18 -4.75 -1.05
CA VAL A 87 20.92 -5.99 -0.28
C VAL A 87 20.97 -5.72 1.22
N ASP A 88 21.97 -4.96 1.68
CA ASP A 88 22.08 -4.54 3.08
C ASP A 88 20.93 -3.61 3.49
N TRP A 89 20.57 -2.64 2.64
CA TRP A 89 19.42 -1.76 2.89
C TRP A 89 18.10 -2.52 2.99
N MET A 90 17.91 -3.55 2.16
CA MET A 90 16.76 -4.45 2.24
C MET A 90 16.80 -5.39 3.46
N GLY A 91 17.94 -5.45 4.17
CA GLY A 91 18.15 -6.36 5.30
C GLY A 91 18.15 -7.84 4.91
N LEU A 92 18.51 -8.17 3.67
CA LEU A 92 18.52 -9.54 3.16
C LEU A 92 19.79 -10.28 3.62
N GLU A 93 19.64 -11.50 4.09
CA GLU A 93 20.76 -12.37 4.43
C GLU A 93 21.44 -13.00 3.19
N ASP A 94 22.65 -13.53 3.36
CA ASP A 94 23.39 -14.21 2.28
C ASP A 94 22.59 -15.39 1.69
N GLY A 95 22.18 -15.23 0.43
CA GLY A 95 21.41 -16.24 -0.30
C GLY A 95 19.90 -16.18 -0.05
N GLU A 96 19.43 -15.24 0.79
CA GLU A 96 18.03 -14.88 0.87
C GLU A 96 17.55 -14.29 -0.46
N LYS A 97 16.34 -14.65 -0.86
CA LYS A 97 15.74 -14.18 -2.11
C LYS A 97 14.55 -13.32 -1.80
N TYR A 98 14.58 -12.09 -2.30
CA TYR A 98 13.41 -11.24 -2.35
C TYR A 98 12.48 -11.71 -3.48
N ASP A 99 11.28 -12.17 -3.11
CA ASP A 99 10.23 -12.54 -4.07
C ASP A 99 9.19 -11.41 -4.16
N PRO A 100 9.24 -10.55 -5.19
CA PRO A 100 8.26 -9.47 -5.37
C PRO A 100 6.85 -9.99 -5.66
N THR A 101 6.69 -11.28 -5.99
CA THR A 101 5.38 -11.88 -6.28
C THR A 101 4.72 -12.49 -5.05
N ALA A 102 5.44 -12.55 -3.92
CA ALA A 102 4.93 -13.12 -2.69
C ALA A 102 3.75 -12.30 -2.14
N PHE A 103 2.61 -12.97 -1.95
CA PHE A 103 1.44 -12.40 -1.27
C PHE A 103 0.79 -13.45 -0.37
N HIS A 104 0.62 -13.10 0.91
CA HIS A 104 0.02 -13.99 1.90
C HIS A 104 -1.16 -13.31 2.59
N LEU A 105 -2.39 -13.72 2.22
CA LEU A 105 -3.62 -13.14 2.77
C LEU A 105 -3.69 -13.20 4.31
N ALA A 106 -3.07 -14.22 4.91
CA ALA A 106 -3.04 -14.42 6.35
C ALA A 106 -2.22 -13.34 7.10
N GLU A 107 -1.32 -12.64 6.41
CA GLU A 107 -0.49 -11.58 6.99
C GLU A 107 -1.19 -10.22 6.97
N ILE A 108 -2.31 -10.11 6.24
CA ILE A 108 -3.05 -8.85 6.14
C ILE A 108 -3.85 -8.59 7.43
N GLY A 109 -3.39 -7.61 8.20
CA GLY A 109 -4.05 -7.08 9.39
C GLY A 109 -4.62 -5.69 9.16
N PHE A 110 -5.81 -5.43 9.71
CA PHE A 110 -6.38 -4.09 9.74
C PHE A 110 -6.44 -3.55 11.16
N ALA A 111 -5.92 -2.33 11.34
CA ALA A 111 -6.06 -1.59 12.57
C ALA A 111 -7.55 -1.26 12.87
N ASN A 112 -7.84 -0.89 14.11
CA ASN A 112 -9.19 -0.48 14.48
C ASN A 112 -9.46 0.94 13.95
N SER A 113 -10.30 1.06 12.92
CA SER A 113 -10.59 2.34 12.27
C SER A 113 -11.07 3.44 13.22
N LYS A 114 -11.73 3.11 14.34
CA LYS A 114 -12.15 4.12 15.33
C LYS A 114 -10.99 4.62 16.18
N SER A 115 -9.99 3.80 16.49
CA SER A 115 -8.79 4.26 17.19
C SER A 115 -7.93 5.08 16.24
N GLU A 116 -7.73 4.60 15.01
CA GLU A 116 -6.93 5.29 13.99
C GLU A 116 -7.50 6.68 13.70
N LEU A 117 -8.81 6.79 13.47
CA LEU A 117 -9.44 8.09 13.23
C LEU A 117 -9.25 9.04 14.41
N LYS A 118 -9.31 8.56 15.66
CA LYS A 118 -9.07 9.41 16.84
C LYS A 118 -7.63 9.91 16.91
N VAL A 119 -6.66 9.05 16.59
CA VAL A 119 -5.25 9.41 16.53
C VAL A 119 -5.06 10.47 15.45
N TYR A 120 -5.52 10.20 14.22
CA TYR A 120 -5.47 11.14 13.10
C TYR A 120 -6.07 12.51 13.47
N LEU A 121 -7.29 12.52 14.02
CA LEU A 121 -7.97 13.76 14.42
C LEU A 121 -7.24 14.55 15.51
N LYS A 122 -6.43 13.88 16.34
CA LYS A 122 -5.66 14.52 17.42
C LYS A 122 -4.39 15.20 16.91
N TYR A 123 -3.76 14.64 15.88
CA TYR A 123 -2.48 15.11 15.34
C TYR A 123 -2.60 15.89 14.03
N ARG A 124 -3.82 15.97 13.49
CA ARG A 124 -4.19 16.90 12.42
C ARG A 124 -4.10 18.34 12.95
N GLU A 125 -3.11 19.08 12.47
CA GLU A 125 -3.04 20.55 12.61
C GLU A 125 -4.07 21.25 11.71
#